data_AF-A0A7V9N495-F1
#
_entry.id   AF-A0A7V9N495-F1
#
_cell.length_a   1.000
_cell.length_b   1.000
_cell.length_c   1.000
_cell.angle_alpha   90.00
_cell.angle_beta   90.00
_cell.angle_gamma   90.00
#
_symmetry.space_group_name_H-M   'P 1'
#
loop_
_entity.id
_entity.type
_entity.pdbx_description
1 polymer ?
#
loop_
_entity_poly.entity_id
_entity_poly.type
_entity_poly.pdbx_seq_one_letter_code
_entity_poly.pdbx_strand_id
1 'polypeptide(L)'
;MADPFADLLDSIVQDYVIVDAQKDVDLNASADESAAVIEAEKQHIVSDATERARHLSPSFRNGLVLAFEAQGMGNAEVRLDDRDAEQNAIADALILYLVRFDLAESRSEETEPGHYDYFISVNWDALYRVAESAGVDLPAALARVASIPGG
;
A
#
# COMPACT_ATOMS: atom_id res chain seq x y z
N MET A 1 7.03 -20.52 3.68
CA MET A 1 5.88 -20.41 2.76
C MET A 1 5.96 -19.01 2.20
N ALA A 2 5.95 -18.82 0.89
CA ALA A 2 5.92 -17.48 0.32
C ALA A 2 4.64 -16.78 0.80
N ASP A 3 4.76 -15.55 1.29
CA ASP A 3 3.60 -14.75 1.69
C ASP A 3 3.22 -13.88 0.48
N PRO A 4 2.15 -14.21 -0.26
CA PRO A 4 1.78 -13.49 -1.46
C PRO A 4 1.50 -12.01 -1.21
N PHE A 5 1.09 -11.63 0.01
CA PHE A 5 0.86 -10.23 0.35
C PHE A 5 2.17 -9.48 0.57
N ALA A 6 3.18 -10.14 1.15
CA ALA A 6 4.52 -9.57 1.28
C ALA A 6 5.20 -9.45 -0.08
N ASP A 7 5.09 -10.47 -0.94
CA ASP A 7 5.68 -10.45 -2.28
C ASP A 7 5.05 -9.34 -3.15
N LEU A 8 3.72 -9.13 -3.04
CA LEU A 8 3.03 -8.02 -3.70
C LEU A 8 3.50 -6.66 -3.18
N LEU A 9 3.58 -6.50 -1.85
CA LEU A 9 4.03 -5.25 -1.24
C LEU A 9 5.49 -4.93 -1.63
N ASP A 10 6.36 -5.93 -1.64
CA ASP A 10 7.75 -5.78 -2.04
C ASP A 10 7.86 -5.36 -3.52
N SER A 11 7.04 -5.92 -4.42
CA SER A 11 7.00 -5.47 -5.82
C SER A 11 6.50 -4.03 -5.95
N ILE A 12 5.44 -3.65 -5.25
CA ILE A 12 4.97 -2.25 -5.23
C ILE A 12 6.08 -1.32 -4.74
N VAL A 13 6.80 -1.70 -3.69
CA VAL A 13 7.89 -0.89 -3.12
C VAL A 13 9.04 -0.75 -4.11
N GLN A 14 9.46 -1.84 -4.76
CA GLN A 14 10.57 -1.84 -5.70
C GLN A 14 10.24 -1.07 -6.98
N ASP A 15 9.07 -1.31 -7.56
CA ASP A 15 8.74 -0.82 -8.89
C ASP A 15 8.12 0.58 -8.88
N TYR A 16 7.54 1.01 -7.74
CA TYR A 16 6.87 2.29 -7.62
C TYR A 16 7.50 3.19 -6.56
N VAL A 17 7.57 2.76 -5.29
CA VAL A 17 8.00 3.62 -4.17
C VAL A 17 9.45 4.07 -4.34
N ILE A 18 10.35 3.12 -4.55
CA ILE A 18 11.79 3.40 -4.68
C ILE A 18 12.06 4.21 -5.94
N VAL A 19 11.41 3.87 -7.06
CA VAL A 19 11.58 4.57 -8.34
C VAL A 19 11.11 6.03 -8.24
N ASP A 20 9.95 6.27 -7.63
CA ASP A 20 9.41 7.62 -7.40
C ASP A 20 10.33 8.45 -6.49
N ALA A 21 10.76 7.87 -5.36
CA ALA A 21 11.62 8.55 -4.40
C ALA A 21 13.02 8.86 -4.96
N GLN A 22 13.63 7.93 -5.71
CA GLN A 22 14.93 8.19 -6.35
C GLN A 22 14.82 9.26 -7.44
N LYS A 23 13.71 9.29 -8.17
CA LYS A 23 13.44 10.34 -9.15
C LYS A 23 13.29 11.70 -8.49
N ASP A 24 12.64 11.79 -7.33
CA ASP A 24 12.53 13.04 -6.57
C ASP A 24 13.90 13.55 -6.10
N VAL A 25 14.78 12.66 -5.62
CA VAL A 25 16.18 13.01 -5.29
C VAL A 25 16.90 13.56 -6.52
N ASP A 26 16.79 12.88 -7.66
CA ASP A 26 17.44 13.34 -8.90
C ASP A 26 16.93 14.72 -9.36
N LEU A 27 15.66 15.03 -9.14
CA LEU A 27 15.05 16.31 -9.51
C LEU A 27 15.42 17.45 -8.56
N ASN A 28 15.64 17.14 -7.27
CA ASN A 28 15.95 18.12 -6.23
C ASN A 28 17.45 18.26 -5.94
N ALA A 29 18.29 17.40 -6.50
CA ALA A 29 19.75 17.45 -6.33
C ALA A 29 20.32 18.81 -6.79
N SER A 30 21.16 19.41 -5.95
CA SER A 30 21.81 20.67 -6.30
C SER A 30 22.97 20.46 -7.28
N ALA A 31 23.27 21.46 -8.12
CA ALA A 31 24.34 21.37 -9.11
C ALA A 31 25.75 21.23 -8.50
N ASP A 32 25.91 21.60 -7.22
CA ASP A 32 27.17 21.50 -6.47
C ASP A 32 27.29 20.17 -5.70
N GLU A 33 26.26 19.34 -5.73
CA GLU A 33 26.23 18.07 -5.01
C GLU A 33 27.02 16.98 -5.75
N SER A 34 27.82 16.23 -5.00
CA SER A 34 28.60 15.15 -5.61
C SER A 34 27.72 13.92 -5.87
N ALA A 35 28.00 13.20 -6.96
CA ALA A 35 27.31 11.95 -7.28
C ALA A 35 27.35 10.90 -6.15
N ALA A 36 28.40 10.92 -5.32
CA ALA A 36 28.52 10.01 -4.19
C ALA A 36 27.53 10.33 -3.04
N VAL A 37 27.15 11.60 -2.87
CA VAL A 37 26.16 12.02 -1.87
C VAL A 37 24.77 11.62 -2.35
N ILE A 38 24.44 11.93 -3.60
CA ILE A 38 23.17 11.53 -4.25
C ILE A 38 22.97 10.02 -4.17
N GLU A 39 24.00 9.23 -4.48
CA GLU A 39 23.93 7.76 -4.39
C GLU A 39 23.72 7.26 -2.96
N ALA A 40 24.35 7.88 -1.96
CA ALA A 40 24.15 7.53 -0.57
C ALA A 40 22.71 7.83 -0.10
N GLU A 41 22.13 8.96 -0.54
CA GLU A 41 20.72 9.28 -0.26
C GLU A 41 19.77 8.27 -0.88
N LYS A 42 20.00 7.87 -2.13
CA LYS A 42 19.21 6.82 -2.80
C LYS A 42 19.28 5.48 -2.06
N GLN A 43 20.45 5.10 -1.56
CA GLN A 43 20.61 3.87 -0.77
C GLN A 43 19.86 3.94 0.56
N HIS A 44 19.86 5.11 1.22
CA HIS A 44 19.10 5.33 2.44
C HIS A 44 17.59 5.20 2.18
N ILE A 45 17.09 5.79 1.08
CA ILE A 45 15.69 5.66 0.64
C ILE A 45 15.29 4.21 0.45
N VAL A 46 16.14 3.41 -0.22
CA VAL A 46 15.88 1.97 -0.44
C VAL A 46 15.77 1.24 0.90
N SER A 47 16.69 1.51 1.83
CA SER A 47 16.68 0.89 3.16
C SER A 47 15.41 1.25 3.93
N ASP A 48 15.10 2.55 4.03
CA ASP A 48 13.94 3.06 4.76
C ASP A 48 12.62 2.53 4.17
N ALA A 49 12.50 2.54 2.85
CA ALA A 49 11.30 2.04 2.16
C ALA A 49 11.09 0.53 2.44
N THR A 50 12.18 -0.25 2.41
CA THR A 50 12.13 -1.70 2.68
C THR A 50 11.78 -1.99 4.15
N GLU A 51 12.38 -1.27 5.09
CA GLU A 51 12.09 -1.43 6.51
C GLU A 51 10.64 -1.05 6.84
N ARG A 52 10.17 0.06 6.26
CA ARG A 52 8.79 0.52 6.43
C ARG A 52 7.80 -0.46 5.83
N ALA A 53 8.09 -1.03 4.66
CA ALA A 53 7.25 -2.04 4.02
C ALA A 53 7.10 -3.29 4.91
N ARG A 54 8.21 -3.77 5.49
CA ARG A 54 8.17 -4.89 6.44
C ARG A 54 7.34 -4.58 7.68
N HIS A 55 7.44 -3.36 8.20
CA HIS A 55 6.67 -2.94 9.37
C HIS A 55 5.16 -2.85 9.08
N LEU A 56 4.79 -2.34 7.90
CA LEU A 56 3.40 -2.13 7.50
C LEU A 56 2.76 -3.33 6.79
N SER A 57 3.53 -4.37 6.46
CA SER A 57 3.04 -5.58 5.78
C SER A 57 1.81 -6.21 6.45
N PRO A 58 1.72 -6.35 7.79
CA PRO A 58 0.51 -6.87 8.43
C PRO A 58 -0.72 -6.00 8.18
N SER A 59 -0.58 -4.68 8.31
CA SER A 59 -1.67 -3.72 8.07
C SER A 59 -2.09 -3.68 6.61
N PHE A 60 -1.12 -3.74 5.69
CA PHE A 60 -1.39 -3.84 4.25
C PHE A 60 -2.20 -5.09 3.90
N ARG A 61 -1.76 -6.26 4.40
CA ARG A 61 -2.48 -7.53 4.24
C ARG A 61 -3.91 -7.43 4.77
N ASN A 62 -4.09 -6.97 6.01
CA ASN A 62 -5.40 -6.87 6.63
C ASN A 62 -6.31 -5.91 5.86
N GLY A 63 -5.78 -4.77 5.39
CA GLY A 63 -6.51 -3.82 4.56
C GLY A 63 -7.02 -4.42 3.25
N LEU A 64 -6.18 -5.18 2.54
CA LEU A 64 -6.61 -5.88 1.32
C LEU A 64 -7.70 -6.91 1.59
N VAL A 65 -7.60 -7.66 2.69
CA VAL A 65 -8.64 -8.64 3.07
C VAL A 65 -9.95 -7.94 3.38
N LEU A 66 -9.93 -6.87 4.18
CA LEU A 66 -11.13 -6.09 4.51
C LEU A 66 -11.77 -5.49 3.26
N ALA A 67 -10.97 -4.92 2.35
CA ALA A 67 -11.47 -4.38 1.09
C ALA A 67 -12.10 -5.48 0.21
N PHE A 68 -11.50 -6.67 0.16
CA PHE A 68 -12.02 -7.79 -0.62
C PHE A 68 -13.32 -8.34 -0.04
N GLU A 69 -13.41 -8.47 1.29
CA GLU A 69 -14.64 -8.86 1.98
C GLU A 69 -15.76 -7.82 1.78
N ALA A 70 -15.42 -6.52 1.88
CA ALA A 70 -16.35 -5.43 1.61
C ALA A 70 -16.92 -5.52 0.18
N GLN A 71 -16.04 -5.75 -0.81
CA GLN A 71 -16.43 -5.96 -2.20
C GLN A 71 -17.36 -7.17 -2.36
N GLY A 72 -17.05 -8.29 -1.72
CA GLY A 72 -17.87 -9.50 -1.73
C GLY A 72 -19.28 -9.29 -1.15
N MET A 73 -19.43 -8.33 -0.23
CA MET A 73 -20.71 -7.91 0.34
C MET A 73 -21.42 -6.81 -0.45
N GLY A 74 -20.86 -6.38 -1.58
CA GLY A 74 -21.42 -5.31 -2.43
C GLY A 74 -21.06 -3.89 -2.00
N ASN A 75 -20.10 -3.72 -1.09
CA ASN A 75 -19.57 -2.41 -0.71
C ASN A 75 -18.32 -2.10 -1.54
N ALA A 76 -18.31 -0.95 -2.23
CA ALA A 76 -17.19 -0.55 -3.07
C ALA A 76 -15.99 0.00 -2.28
N GLU A 77 -16.22 0.45 -1.04
CA GLU A 77 -15.22 1.10 -0.21
C GLU A 77 -15.14 0.43 1.16
N VAL A 78 -13.93 0.37 1.73
CA VAL A 78 -13.71 0.05 3.15
C VAL A 78 -13.67 1.35 3.95
N ARG A 79 -14.39 1.40 5.07
CA ARG A 79 -14.34 2.51 6.03
C ARG A 79 -13.36 2.17 7.15
N LEU A 80 -12.48 3.10 7.48
CA LEU A 80 -11.45 2.99 8.52
C LEU A 80 -11.46 4.24 9.40
N ASP A 81 -11.61 4.07 10.70
CA ASP A 81 -11.65 5.15 11.70
C ASP A 81 -10.25 5.43 12.27
N ASP A 82 -9.76 6.66 12.18
CA ASP A 82 -8.42 7.05 12.65
C ASP A 82 -8.22 6.94 14.17
N ARG A 83 -9.31 6.85 14.93
CA ARG A 83 -9.29 6.71 16.40
C ARG A 83 -8.95 5.28 16.83
N ASP A 84 -9.19 4.32 15.94
CA ASP A 84 -8.80 2.93 16.15
C ASP A 84 -7.38 2.74 15.61
N ALA A 85 -6.44 2.37 16.49
CA ALA A 85 -5.03 2.27 16.13
C ALA A 85 -4.75 1.22 15.04
N GLU A 86 -5.56 0.15 14.97
CA GLU A 86 -5.42 -0.86 13.92
C GLU A 86 -5.97 -0.33 12.59
N GLN A 87 -7.15 0.28 12.60
CA GLN A 87 -7.75 0.86 11.39
C GLN A 87 -6.92 2.02 10.84
N ASN A 88 -6.37 2.86 11.72
CA ASN A 88 -5.45 3.92 11.32
C ASN A 88 -4.19 3.36 10.64
N ALA A 89 -3.57 2.32 11.20
CA ALA A 89 -2.40 1.69 10.60
C ALA A 89 -2.71 1.02 9.25
N ILE A 90 -3.93 0.48 9.08
CA ILE A 90 -4.42 -0.05 7.81
C ILE A 90 -4.60 1.09 6.80
N ALA A 91 -5.25 2.19 7.19
CA ALA A 91 -5.45 3.34 6.33
C ALA A 91 -4.10 3.90 5.85
N ASP A 92 -3.15 4.08 6.76
CA ASP A 92 -1.79 4.52 6.44
C ASP A 92 -1.12 3.60 5.41
N ALA A 93 -1.20 2.28 5.59
CA ALA A 93 -0.59 1.32 4.68
C ALA A 93 -1.24 1.36 3.28
N LEU A 94 -2.58 1.39 3.22
CA LEU A 94 -3.29 1.43 1.94
C LEU A 94 -3.10 2.76 1.21
N ILE A 95 -3.08 3.89 1.93
CA ILE A 95 -2.83 5.20 1.33
C ILE A 95 -1.41 5.28 0.79
N LEU A 96 -0.43 4.83 1.59
CA LEU A 96 0.99 4.90 1.22
C LEU A 96 1.34 4.03 0.02
N TYR A 97 0.77 2.83 -0.08
CA TYR A 97 1.17 1.83 -1.08
C TYR A 97 0.17 1.61 -2.21
N LEU A 98 -1.09 1.99 -2.06
CA LEU A 98 -2.08 1.85 -3.13
C LEU A 98 -2.51 3.19 -3.70
N VAL A 99 -2.98 4.09 -2.84
CA VAL A 99 -3.58 5.36 -3.29
C VAL A 99 -2.55 6.24 -4.00
N ARG A 100 -1.34 6.34 -3.43
CA ARG A 100 -0.25 7.13 -4.03
C ARG A 100 0.14 6.68 -5.44
N PHE A 101 -0.14 5.43 -5.81
CA PHE A 101 0.26 4.84 -7.10
C PHE A 101 -0.95 4.46 -7.97
N ASP A 102 -2.09 5.09 -7.75
CA ASP A 102 -3.33 4.91 -8.52
C ASP A 102 -3.88 3.46 -8.50
N LEU A 103 -3.50 2.67 -7.50
CA LEU A 103 -4.02 1.31 -7.26
C LEU A 103 -5.26 1.34 -6.35
N ALA A 104 -5.56 2.47 -5.74
CA ALA A 104 -6.76 2.73 -4.97
C ALA A 104 -7.11 4.22 -5.00
N GLU A 105 -8.33 4.55 -4.60
CA GLU A 105 -8.78 5.91 -4.33
C GLU A 105 -9.10 6.03 -2.84
N SER A 106 -8.85 7.21 -2.25
CA SER A 106 -9.25 7.51 -0.88
C SER A 106 -10.05 8.80 -0.81
N ARG A 107 -11.07 8.81 0.03
CA ARG A 107 -11.73 10.03 0.52
C ARG A 107 -11.75 10.01 2.04
N SER A 108 -11.63 11.19 2.65
CA SER A 108 -11.69 11.35 4.10
C SER A 108 -12.89 12.22 4.50
N GLU A 109 -13.55 11.85 5.59
CA GLU A 109 -14.63 12.64 6.18
C GLU A 109 -14.27 12.97 7.64
N GLU A 110 -14.30 14.25 8.01
CA GLU A 110 -14.05 14.67 9.38
C GLU A 110 -15.27 14.32 10.25
N THR A 111 -15.06 13.52 11.30
CA THR A 111 -16.12 13.07 12.20
C THR A 111 -16.16 13.89 13.48
N GLU A 112 -14.98 14.24 14.00
CA GLU A 112 -14.75 15.10 15.15
C GLU A 112 -13.54 15.99 14.86
N PRO A 113 -13.33 17.13 15.55
CA PRO A 113 -12.20 18.01 15.29
C PRO A 113 -10.85 17.27 15.36
N GLY A 114 -10.21 17.10 14.21
CA GLY A 114 -8.94 16.37 14.08
C GLY A 114 -9.06 14.83 14.03
N HIS A 115 -10.27 14.30 13.81
CA HIS A 115 -10.54 12.87 13.61
C HIS A 115 -11.27 12.62 12.29
N TYR A 116 -10.83 11.59 11.58
CA TYR A 116 -11.27 11.28 10.22
C TYR A 116 -11.68 9.82 10.05
N ASP A 117 -12.76 9.62 9.30
CA ASP A 117 -13.04 8.34 8.65
C ASP A 117 -12.41 8.34 7.26
N TYR A 118 -11.58 7.34 6.98
CA TYR A 118 -11.02 7.08 5.65
C TYR A 118 -11.88 6.05 4.93
N PHE A 119 -12.34 6.39 3.73
CA PHE A 119 -13.00 5.48 2.82
C PHE A 119 -12.06 5.19 1.66
N ILE A 120 -11.68 3.92 1.51
CA ILE A 120 -10.70 3.48 0.51
C ILE A 120 -11.38 2.52 -0.47
N SER A 121 -11.30 2.85 -1.76
CA SER A 121 -11.77 2.02 -2.88
C SER A 121 -10.57 1.42 -3.59
N VAL A 122 -10.44 0.10 -3.61
CA VAL A 122 -9.33 -0.57 -4.29
C VAL A 122 -9.64 -0.76 -5.77
N ASN A 123 -8.72 -0.34 -6.65
CA ASN A 123 -8.79 -0.65 -8.07
C ASN A 123 -8.25 -2.07 -8.30
N TRP A 124 -9.14 -3.06 -8.12
CA TRP A 124 -8.80 -4.47 -8.23
C TRP A 124 -8.18 -4.85 -9.58
N ASP A 125 -8.66 -4.29 -10.69
CA ASP A 125 -8.10 -4.57 -12.01
C ASP A 125 -6.64 -4.09 -12.13
N ALA A 126 -6.32 -2.91 -11.60
CA ALA A 126 -4.95 -2.42 -11.56
C ALA A 126 -4.07 -3.26 -10.63
N LEU A 127 -4.57 -3.56 -9.43
CA LEU A 127 -3.84 -4.32 -8.43
C LEU A 127 -3.55 -5.76 -8.89
N TYR A 128 -4.49 -6.41 -9.56
CA TYR A 128 -4.28 -7.76 -10.13
C TYR A 128 -3.19 -7.76 -11.20
N ARG A 129 -3.11 -6.74 -12.05
CA ARG A 129 -2.03 -6.64 -13.04
C ARG A 129 -0.65 -6.52 -12.37
N VAL A 130 -0.55 -5.75 -11.28
CA VAL A 130 0.69 -5.63 -10.51
C VAL A 130 1.04 -6.97 -9.86
N ALA A 131 0.05 -7.65 -9.26
CA ALA A 131 0.25 -8.97 -8.68
C ALA A 131 0.71 -10.01 -9.72
N GLU A 132 0.10 -10.01 -10.91
CA GLU A 132 0.50 -10.88 -12.02
C GLU A 132 1.93 -10.62 -12.47
N SER A 133 2.36 -9.35 -12.59
CA SER A 133 3.75 -9.02 -12.92
C SER A 133 4.75 -9.48 -11.85
N ALA A 134 4.31 -9.53 -10.59
CA ALA A 134 5.09 -10.06 -9.47
C ALA A 134 5.03 -11.60 -9.36
N GLY A 135 4.24 -12.29 -10.21
CA GLY A 135 4.02 -13.73 -10.13
C GLY A 135 3.16 -14.17 -8.94
N VAL A 136 2.38 -13.24 -8.37
CA VAL A 136 1.50 -13.45 -7.23
C VAL A 136 0.07 -13.71 -7.70
N ASP A 137 -0.49 -14.86 -7.34
CA ASP A 137 -1.93 -15.14 -7.49
C ASP A 137 -2.72 -14.51 -6.33
N LEU A 138 -2.94 -13.20 -6.43
CA LEU A 138 -3.64 -12.40 -5.41
C LEU A 138 -5.10 -12.87 -5.20
N PRO A 139 -5.91 -13.17 -6.24
CA PRO A 139 -7.26 -13.71 -6.03
C PRO A 139 -7.27 -15.00 -5.21
N ALA A 140 -6.38 -15.95 -5.50
CA ALA A 140 -6.30 -17.19 -4.72
C ALA A 140 -5.80 -16.95 -3.30
N ALA A 141 -4.89 -16.00 -3.10
CA ALA A 141 -4.41 -15.62 -1.77
C ALA A 141 -5.54 -15.03 -0.91
N LEU A 142 -6.31 -14.07 -1.46
CA LEU A 142 -7.45 -13.45 -0.80
C LEU A 142 -8.54 -14.48 -0.48
N ALA A 143 -8.91 -15.33 -1.43
CA ALA A 143 -9.94 -16.36 -1.23
C ALA A 143 -9.59 -17.37 -0.11
N ARG A 144 -8.30 -17.59 0.19
CA ARG A 144 -7.87 -18.48 1.28
C ARG A 144 -7.99 -17.85 2.66
N VAL A 145 -7.95 -16.52 2.75
CA VAL A 145 -7.88 -15.79 4.02
C VAL A 145 -9.17 -15.03 4.35
N ALA A 146 -9.93 -14.63 3.33
CA ALA A 146 -11.19 -13.93 3.49
C ALA A 146 -12.25 -14.86 4.06
N SER A 147 -12.97 -14.37 5.06
CA SER A 147 -14.08 -15.07 5.70
C SER A 147 -15.39 -14.70 5.02
N ILE A 148 -15.51 -14.89 3.70
CA ILE A 148 -16.77 -14.63 2.99
C ILE A 148 -17.78 -15.73 3.36
N PRO A 149 -18.91 -15.41 4.01
CA PRO A 149 -19.94 -16.40 4.31
C PRO A 149 -20.73 -16.70 3.03
N GLY A 150 -20.33 -17.76 2.30
CA GLY A 150 -21.12 -18.29 1.18
C GLY A 150 -20.29 -18.69 -0.03
N GLY A 151 -19.67 -19.86 0.06
CA GLY A 151 -19.37 -20.72 -1.10
C GLY A 151 -20.35 -21.87 -1.15
#